data_AF-Q9KH85-F1
#
_entry.id   AF-Q9KH85-F1
#
_cell.length_a   1.000
_cell.length_b   1.000
_cell.length_c   1.000
_cell.angle_alpha   90.00
_cell.angle_beta   90.00
_cell.angle_gamma   90.00
#
_symmetry.space_group_name_H-M   'P 1'
#
loop_
_entity.id
_entity.type
_entity.pdbx_description
1 polymer ?
#
loop_
_entity_poly.entity_id
_entity_poly.type
_entity_poly.pdbx_seq_one_letter_code
_entity_poly.pdbx_strand_id
1 'polypeptide(L)'
;KTFSEAIISGEWKGYTGKAITDVVNIGIGGSDLGPYMVTEALRPYKNHLNMHFVSNVDGTHIAEVLKKVNPETTLFLVASKTFTTQETMTNAHSARDWFLKAAGDEKHVAKHFAALSTNAKAVGEFGIDTANMFEFWDWVGGRYSLWSAIGLSIVLSIGFDNFVELLSGAHAMDKHFSTTPAEKNLPVLLALIGIWYNNFFGAETEAILPYDQYMHRFAAYFQQGNMESNGKYVDRNGNVVDYQTGPIIWGEPGTNGQHAFYQLIHQGTKMVPCDFIAPAITHNPLFDHHQKLLSKFFAQTEALAFGKSREVVEQEYRDQGKDPAT
;
A
#
# COMPACT_ATOMS: atom_id res chain seq x y z
N LYS A 1 -17.06 7.21 -10.94
CA LYS A 1 -18.11 6.19 -11.16
C LYS A 1 -18.36 5.95 -12.66
N THR A 2 -18.90 6.92 -13.40
CA THR A 2 -19.24 6.75 -14.83
C THR A 2 -18.06 6.31 -15.69
N PHE A 3 -16.89 6.94 -15.54
CA PHE A 3 -15.68 6.56 -16.27
C PHE A 3 -15.28 5.09 -16.04
N SER A 4 -15.24 4.66 -14.78
CA SER A 4 -14.89 3.27 -14.46
C SER A 4 -15.94 2.27 -14.95
N GLU A 5 -17.22 2.63 -14.92
CA GLU A 5 -18.29 1.79 -15.47
C GLU A 5 -18.12 1.61 -16.98
N ALA A 6 -17.81 2.67 -17.72
CA ALA A 6 -17.56 2.59 -19.15
C ALA A 6 -16.34 1.71 -19.50
N ILE A 7 -15.27 1.78 -18.72
CA ILE A 7 -14.08 0.93 -18.90
C ILE A 7 -14.40 -0.54 -18.57
N ILE A 8 -14.98 -0.79 -17.38
CA ILE A 8 -15.25 -2.15 -16.90
C ILE A 8 -16.36 -2.83 -17.73
N SER A 9 -17.37 -2.11 -18.19
CA SER A 9 -18.40 -2.70 -19.08
C SER A 9 -17.85 -3.02 -20.47
N GLY A 10 -16.70 -2.44 -20.82
CA GLY A 10 -16.14 -2.48 -22.17
C GLY A 10 -16.86 -1.56 -23.14
N GLU A 11 -17.74 -0.66 -22.69
CA GLU A 11 -18.33 0.39 -23.53
C GLU A 11 -17.25 1.31 -24.10
N TRP A 12 -16.30 1.71 -23.24
CA TRP A 12 -15.12 2.44 -23.67
C TRP A 12 -14.23 1.55 -24.51
N LYS A 13 -13.98 1.99 -25.74
CA LYS A 13 -13.14 1.27 -26.69
C LYS A 13 -11.80 1.97 -26.89
N GLY A 14 -10.75 1.16 -26.95
CA GLY A 14 -9.45 1.60 -27.46
C GLY A 14 -9.52 2.07 -28.91
N TYR A 15 -8.37 2.51 -29.43
CA TYR A 15 -8.29 3.13 -30.75
C TYR A 15 -8.68 2.18 -31.90
N THR A 16 -8.56 0.87 -31.69
CA THR A 16 -8.95 -0.19 -32.64
C THR A 16 -10.36 -0.75 -32.42
N GLY A 17 -11.13 -0.19 -31.48
CA GLY A 17 -12.49 -0.65 -31.17
C GLY A 17 -12.57 -1.81 -30.16
N LYS A 18 -11.43 -2.30 -29.64
CA LYS A 18 -11.37 -3.33 -28.59
C LYS A 18 -11.65 -2.74 -27.21
N ALA A 19 -12.19 -3.55 -26.30
CA ALA A 19 -12.34 -3.16 -24.89
C ALA A 19 -10.97 -3.12 -24.20
N ILE A 20 -10.85 -2.30 -23.16
CA ILE A 20 -9.64 -2.24 -22.31
C ILE A 20 -9.53 -3.54 -21.49
N THR A 21 -8.32 -4.08 -21.41
CA THR A 21 -7.99 -5.29 -20.63
C THR A 21 -6.99 -5.01 -19.52
N ASP A 22 -6.16 -3.99 -19.70
CA ASP A 22 -5.04 -3.67 -18.82
C ASP A 22 -5.10 -2.20 -18.41
N VAL A 23 -4.87 -1.94 -17.12
CA VAL A 23 -4.75 -0.59 -16.55
C VAL A 23 -3.37 -0.45 -15.94
N VAL A 24 -2.61 0.56 -16.38
CA VAL A 24 -1.27 0.86 -15.90
C VAL A 24 -1.30 2.20 -15.16
N ASN A 25 -1.19 2.16 -13.84
CA ASN A 25 -1.06 3.36 -13.01
C ASN A 25 0.40 3.83 -12.99
N ILE A 26 0.64 5.09 -13.36
CA ILE A 26 1.96 5.72 -13.36
C ILE A 26 1.96 6.84 -12.32
N GLY A 27 2.73 6.69 -11.25
CA GLY A 27 2.79 7.64 -10.15
C GLY A 27 3.92 7.29 -9.18
N ILE A 28 4.33 8.21 -8.31
CA ILE A 28 5.36 7.95 -7.30
C ILE A 28 4.86 8.32 -5.90
N GLY A 29 5.42 7.67 -4.87
CA GLY A 29 5.04 7.90 -3.47
C GLY A 29 3.55 7.67 -3.24
N GLY A 30 2.83 8.71 -2.83
CA GLY A 30 1.40 8.61 -2.51
C GLY A 30 0.51 8.25 -3.70
N SER A 31 0.94 8.57 -4.92
CA SER A 31 0.26 8.21 -6.17
C SER A 31 0.46 6.74 -6.59
N ASP A 32 1.28 5.98 -5.84
CA ASP A 32 1.62 4.59 -6.14
C ASP A 32 1.32 3.66 -4.96
N LEU A 33 1.90 3.95 -3.79
CA LEU A 33 1.88 3.04 -2.63
C LEU A 33 0.45 2.71 -2.16
N GLY A 34 -0.41 3.72 -2.04
CA GLY A 34 -1.81 3.52 -1.64
C GLY A 34 -2.60 2.71 -2.66
N PRO A 35 -2.67 3.15 -3.93
CA PRO A 35 -3.30 2.39 -5.00
C PRO A 35 -2.82 0.94 -5.12
N TYR A 36 -1.51 0.71 -5.11
CA TYR A 36 -0.96 -0.63 -5.24
C TYR A 36 -1.28 -1.50 -4.02
N MET A 37 -1.12 -0.96 -2.81
CA MET A 37 -1.45 -1.67 -1.58
C MET A 37 -2.92 -2.09 -1.52
N VAL A 38 -3.86 -1.19 -1.83
CA VAL A 38 -5.29 -1.50 -1.74
C VAL A 38 -5.73 -2.47 -2.82
N THR A 39 -5.26 -2.30 -4.06
CA THR A 39 -5.60 -3.25 -5.12
C THR A 39 -5.06 -4.65 -4.86
N GLU A 40 -3.86 -4.78 -4.27
CA GLU A 40 -3.33 -6.07 -3.82
C GLU A 40 -4.12 -6.66 -2.64
N ALA A 41 -4.41 -5.85 -1.61
CA ALA A 41 -5.16 -6.26 -0.43
C ALA A 41 -6.59 -6.72 -0.76
N LEU A 42 -7.23 -6.09 -1.76
CA LEU A 42 -8.60 -6.37 -2.18
C LEU A 42 -8.68 -7.18 -3.49
N ARG A 43 -7.61 -7.90 -3.86
CA ARG A 43 -7.63 -8.81 -5.02
C ARG A 43 -8.81 -9.79 -5.05
N PRO A 44 -9.33 -10.34 -3.93
CA PRO A 44 -10.53 -11.18 -3.96
C PRO A 44 -11.76 -10.51 -4.58
N TYR A 45 -11.80 -9.17 -4.60
CA TYR A 45 -12.90 -8.36 -5.12
C TYR A 45 -12.64 -7.84 -6.54
N LYS A 46 -11.54 -8.26 -7.18
CA LYS A 46 -11.18 -7.76 -8.51
C LYS A 46 -12.17 -8.19 -9.58
N ASN A 47 -12.30 -7.37 -10.62
CA ASN A 47 -12.95 -7.74 -11.86
C ASN A 47 -11.92 -8.31 -12.88
N HIS A 48 -12.26 -8.32 -14.17
CA HIS A 48 -11.43 -8.89 -15.23
C HIS A 48 -10.24 -8.02 -15.65
N LEU A 49 -10.18 -6.73 -15.25
CA LEU A 49 -9.06 -5.86 -15.59
C LEU A 49 -7.78 -6.35 -14.90
N ASN A 50 -6.68 -6.25 -15.64
CA ASN A 50 -5.33 -6.51 -15.15
C ASN A 50 -4.72 -5.18 -14.70
N MET A 51 -4.25 -5.13 -13.46
CA MET A 51 -3.72 -3.91 -12.86
C MET A 51 -2.19 -3.98 -12.83
N HIS A 52 -1.55 -2.91 -13.28
CA HIS A 52 -0.09 -2.74 -13.26
C HIS A 52 0.25 -1.39 -12.64
N PHE A 53 1.37 -1.31 -11.92
CA PHE A 53 1.81 -0.12 -11.21
C PHE A 53 3.25 0.19 -11.61
N VAL A 54 3.51 1.42 -12.03
CA VAL A 54 4.82 1.91 -12.46
C VAL A 54 5.12 3.17 -11.68
N SER A 55 6.27 3.18 -10.99
CA SER A 55 6.64 4.27 -10.10
C SER A 55 8.09 4.70 -10.22
N ASN A 56 9.00 3.74 -10.10
CA ASN A 56 10.44 4.00 -10.26
C ASN A 56 10.77 4.63 -11.63
N VAL A 57 11.70 5.59 -11.64
CA VAL A 57 12.24 6.21 -12.86
C VAL A 57 13.26 5.33 -13.58
N ASP A 58 13.77 4.28 -12.92
CA ASP A 58 14.48 3.19 -13.60
C ASP A 58 13.58 2.62 -14.71
N GLY A 59 14.00 2.84 -15.96
CA GLY A 59 13.26 2.44 -17.16
C GLY A 59 12.95 0.95 -17.23
N THR A 60 13.66 0.11 -16.47
CA THR A 60 13.31 -1.32 -16.30
C THR A 60 11.87 -1.50 -15.85
N HIS A 61 11.39 -0.64 -14.93
CA HIS A 61 10.06 -0.77 -14.35
C HIS A 61 8.96 -0.63 -15.39
N ILE A 62 8.96 0.46 -16.17
CA ILE A 62 8.00 0.66 -17.25
C ILE A 62 8.22 -0.35 -18.38
N ALA A 63 9.47 -0.66 -18.73
CA ALA A 63 9.77 -1.59 -19.83
C ALA A 63 9.23 -3.00 -19.55
N GLU A 64 9.37 -3.53 -18.33
CA GLU A 64 8.85 -4.85 -17.95
C GLU A 64 7.32 -4.92 -17.95
N VAL A 65 6.63 -3.79 -17.68
CA VAL A 65 5.17 -3.70 -17.81
C VAL A 65 4.77 -3.63 -19.28
N LEU A 66 5.40 -2.76 -20.08
CA LEU A 66 5.07 -2.57 -21.49
C LEU A 66 5.31 -3.82 -22.36
N LYS A 67 6.20 -4.74 -21.94
CA LYS A 67 6.38 -6.06 -22.59
C LYS A 67 5.17 -6.99 -22.44
N LYS A 68 4.30 -6.76 -21.45
CA LYS A 68 3.20 -7.66 -21.08
C LYS A 68 1.84 -7.19 -21.59
N VAL A 69 1.72 -5.92 -21.99
CA VAL A 69 0.45 -5.28 -22.31
C VAL A 69 0.34 -4.91 -23.79
N ASN A 70 -0.88 -4.75 -24.29
CA ASN A 70 -1.14 -4.45 -25.70
C ASN A 70 -1.58 -2.99 -25.88
N PRO A 71 -0.94 -2.19 -26.77
CA PRO A 71 -1.32 -0.79 -27.01
C PRO A 71 -2.81 -0.61 -27.37
N GLU A 72 -3.44 -1.61 -28.00
CA GLU A 72 -4.85 -1.55 -28.40
C GLU A 72 -5.84 -1.66 -27.23
N THR A 73 -5.41 -2.21 -26.09
CA THR A 73 -6.30 -2.55 -24.96
C THR A 73 -5.76 -2.09 -23.60
N THR A 74 -4.75 -1.22 -23.58
CA THR A 74 -4.16 -0.69 -22.33
C THR A 74 -4.63 0.73 -22.06
N LEU A 75 -5.11 0.99 -20.84
CA LEU A 75 -5.37 2.33 -20.31
C LEU A 75 -4.24 2.73 -19.36
N PHE A 76 -3.68 3.93 -19.54
CA PHE A 76 -2.69 4.53 -18.66
C PHE A 76 -3.33 5.60 -17.78
N LEU A 77 -2.99 5.59 -16.50
CA LEU A 77 -3.38 6.61 -15.54
C LEU A 77 -2.14 7.39 -15.10
N VAL A 78 -2.06 8.68 -15.43
CA VAL A 78 -0.92 9.52 -15.06
C VAL A 78 -1.25 10.30 -13.78
N ALA A 79 -0.74 9.82 -12.65
CA ALA A 79 -1.06 10.31 -11.32
C ALA A 79 0.00 11.28 -10.78
N SER A 80 -0.12 12.56 -11.16
CA SER A 80 0.75 13.65 -10.68
C SER A 80 -0.06 14.93 -10.50
N LYS A 81 -0.11 15.43 -9.27
CA LYS A 81 -0.84 16.66 -8.93
C LYS A 81 -0.42 17.83 -9.80
N THR A 82 0.88 18.07 -9.92
CA THR A 82 1.44 19.19 -10.69
C THR A 82 1.55 18.87 -12.18
N PHE A 83 1.51 17.58 -12.53
CA PHE A 83 1.81 17.07 -13.87
C PHE A 83 3.24 17.42 -14.35
N THR A 84 4.16 17.57 -13.40
CA THR A 84 5.57 17.93 -13.64
C THR A 84 6.55 17.07 -12.86
N THR A 85 6.06 16.11 -12.07
CA THR A 85 6.92 15.19 -11.29
C THR A 85 7.85 14.44 -12.23
N GLN A 86 9.17 14.57 -12.04
CA GLN A 86 10.17 14.12 -13.00
C GLN A 86 10.03 12.62 -13.32
N GLU A 87 9.95 11.77 -12.30
CA GLU A 87 9.85 10.32 -12.43
C GLU A 87 8.56 9.92 -13.14
N THR A 88 7.42 10.48 -12.69
CA THR A 88 6.10 10.19 -13.25
C THR A 88 6.01 10.65 -14.70
N MET A 89 6.48 11.86 -15.04
CA MET A 89 6.39 12.38 -16.39
C MET A 89 7.36 11.69 -17.35
N THR A 90 8.54 11.29 -16.89
CA THR A 90 9.47 10.48 -17.69
C THR A 90 8.84 9.14 -18.07
N ASN A 91 8.20 8.46 -17.10
CA ASN A 91 7.45 7.23 -17.37
C ASN A 91 6.23 7.46 -18.27
N ALA A 92 5.47 8.54 -18.05
CA ALA A 92 4.29 8.87 -18.86
C ALA A 92 4.67 9.15 -20.33
N HIS A 93 5.74 9.92 -20.57
CA HIS A 93 6.26 10.13 -21.93
C HIS A 93 6.78 8.84 -22.55
N SER A 94 7.47 7.98 -21.79
CA SER A 94 7.90 6.67 -22.27
C SER A 94 6.72 5.77 -22.69
N ALA A 95 5.64 5.76 -21.90
CA ALA A 95 4.40 5.05 -22.22
C ALA A 95 3.70 5.64 -23.45
N ARG A 96 3.65 6.98 -23.57
CA ARG A 96 3.10 7.69 -24.73
C ARG A 96 3.87 7.35 -26.00
N ASP A 97 5.21 7.41 -25.97
CA ASP A 97 6.05 7.08 -27.12
C ASP A 97 5.88 5.62 -27.54
N TRP A 98 5.81 4.70 -26.58
CA TRP A 98 5.52 3.29 -26.85
C TRP A 98 4.14 3.10 -27.50
N PHE A 99 3.12 3.79 -27.00
CA PHE A 99 1.76 3.72 -27.54
C PHE A 99 1.70 4.27 -28.97
N LEU A 100 2.33 5.43 -29.23
CA LEU A 100 2.33 6.07 -30.54
C LEU A 100 3.08 5.29 -31.61
N LYS A 101 4.08 4.47 -31.24
CA LYS A 101 4.72 3.53 -32.18
C LYS A 101 3.72 2.53 -32.80
N ALA A 102 2.63 2.20 -32.10
CA ALA A 102 1.58 1.31 -32.59
C ALA A 102 0.35 2.06 -33.12
N ALA A 103 -0.08 3.11 -32.43
CA ALA A 103 -1.29 3.86 -32.78
C ALA A 103 -1.08 4.87 -33.92
N GLY A 104 0.14 5.35 -34.12
CA GLY A 104 0.53 6.30 -35.16
C GLY A 104 0.04 7.74 -34.93
N ASP A 105 -1.27 7.93 -34.79
CA ASP A 105 -1.91 9.25 -34.66
C ASP A 105 -2.08 9.66 -33.19
N GLU A 106 -1.59 10.86 -32.83
CA GLU A 106 -1.66 11.40 -31.47
C GLU A 106 -3.08 11.59 -30.96
N LYS A 107 -4.09 11.74 -31.83
CA LYS A 107 -5.50 11.84 -31.40
C LYS A 107 -5.97 10.61 -30.61
N HIS A 108 -5.28 9.48 -30.76
CA HIS A 108 -5.61 8.25 -30.06
C HIS A 108 -5.15 8.24 -28.60
N VAL A 109 -4.28 9.17 -28.17
CA VAL A 109 -3.83 9.32 -26.78
C VAL A 109 -5.03 9.53 -25.84
N ALA A 110 -5.99 10.37 -26.23
CA ALA A 110 -7.19 10.65 -25.45
C ALA A 110 -8.07 9.42 -25.14
N LYS A 111 -7.91 8.31 -25.89
CA LYS A 111 -8.62 7.04 -25.64
C LYS A 111 -7.90 6.11 -24.67
N HIS A 112 -6.61 6.33 -24.44
CA HIS A 112 -5.74 5.41 -23.71
C HIS A 112 -5.01 6.05 -22.54
N PHE A 113 -5.22 7.35 -22.29
CA PHE A 113 -4.60 8.06 -21.19
C PHE A 113 -5.64 8.89 -20.45
N ALA A 114 -5.62 8.79 -19.12
CA ALA A 114 -6.34 9.67 -18.19
C ALA A 114 -5.35 10.26 -17.18
N ALA A 115 -5.68 11.42 -16.63
CA ALA A 115 -4.82 12.14 -15.69
C ALA A 115 -5.47 12.29 -14.32
N LEU A 116 -4.66 12.21 -13.27
CA LEU A 116 -5.07 12.54 -11.90
C LEU A 116 -4.22 13.71 -11.45
N SER A 117 -4.76 14.91 -11.65
CA SER A 117 -4.00 16.14 -11.65
C SER A 117 -4.90 17.35 -11.45
N THR A 118 -4.30 18.51 -11.19
CA THR A 118 -4.97 19.82 -11.19
C THR A 118 -4.44 20.73 -12.30
N ASN A 119 -3.56 20.25 -13.19
CA ASN A 119 -2.91 21.05 -14.21
C ASN A 119 -3.50 20.78 -15.61
N ALA A 120 -4.71 21.32 -15.85
CA ALA A 120 -5.45 21.11 -17.10
C ALA A 120 -4.66 21.45 -18.36
N LYS A 121 -3.84 22.51 -18.30
CA LYS A 121 -3.00 22.93 -19.44
C LYS A 121 -1.98 21.86 -19.82
N ALA A 122 -1.17 21.40 -18.85
CA ALA A 122 -0.15 20.39 -19.12
C ALA A 122 -0.76 19.02 -19.50
N VAL A 123 -1.90 18.67 -18.91
CA VAL A 123 -2.66 17.46 -19.28
C VAL A 123 -3.15 17.53 -20.73
N GLY A 124 -3.70 18.66 -21.16
CA GLY A 124 -4.12 18.88 -22.54
C GLY A 124 -2.95 18.86 -23.53
N GLU A 125 -1.82 19.52 -23.18
CA GLU A 125 -0.59 19.51 -23.98
C GLU A 125 0.01 18.10 -24.15
N PHE A 126 -0.21 17.20 -23.19
CA PHE A 126 0.16 15.79 -23.30
C PHE A 126 -0.71 15.00 -24.30
N GLY A 127 -1.90 15.51 -24.63
CA GLY A 127 -2.87 14.87 -25.53
C GLY A 127 -3.99 14.10 -24.82
N ILE A 128 -4.11 14.26 -23.49
CA ILE A 128 -5.24 13.72 -22.72
C ILE A 128 -6.43 14.67 -22.88
N ASP A 129 -7.62 14.12 -23.13
CA ASP A 129 -8.86 14.88 -23.03
C ASP A 129 -9.07 15.30 -21.56
N THR A 130 -9.14 16.60 -21.31
CA THR A 130 -9.31 17.16 -19.97
C THR A 130 -10.61 16.73 -19.28
N ALA A 131 -11.60 16.20 -20.02
CA ALA A 131 -12.77 15.53 -19.43
C ALA A 131 -12.38 14.26 -18.65
N ASN A 132 -11.23 13.66 -18.95
CA ASN A 132 -10.63 12.52 -18.26
C ASN A 132 -9.49 12.96 -17.33
N MET A 133 -9.52 14.22 -16.87
CA MET A 133 -8.69 14.71 -15.78
C MET A 133 -9.51 14.65 -14.47
N PHE A 134 -9.03 13.88 -13.51
CA PHE A 134 -9.67 13.70 -12.22
C PHE A 134 -8.94 14.53 -11.17
N GLU A 135 -9.62 15.58 -10.72
CA GLU A 135 -9.05 16.58 -9.80
C GLU A 135 -9.08 16.13 -8.33
N PHE A 136 -8.17 16.70 -7.56
CA PHE A 136 -8.11 16.62 -6.10
C PHE A 136 -7.40 17.85 -5.55
N TRP A 137 -7.46 18.09 -4.24
CA TRP A 137 -7.13 19.39 -3.67
C TRP A 137 -5.83 19.41 -2.87
N ASP A 138 -5.42 20.59 -2.42
CA ASP A 138 -4.19 20.82 -1.65
C ASP A 138 -4.20 20.33 -0.21
N TRP A 139 -5.36 20.32 0.42
CA TRP A 139 -5.56 19.66 1.70
C TRP A 139 -5.51 18.13 1.62
N VAL A 140 -5.49 17.54 0.41
CA VAL A 140 -5.24 16.11 0.20
C VAL A 140 -3.73 15.87 0.10
N GLY A 141 -3.10 15.54 1.22
CA GLY A 141 -1.68 15.17 1.25
C GLY A 141 -1.43 13.87 0.47
N GLY A 142 -0.31 13.77 -0.26
CA GLY A 142 -0.02 12.64 -1.15
C GLY A 142 -0.12 11.28 -0.46
N ARG A 143 0.51 11.11 0.69
CA ARG A 143 0.46 9.87 1.50
C ARG A 143 -0.90 9.56 2.16
N TYR A 144 -1.90 10.42 1.96
CA TYR A 144 -3.29 10.25 2.39
C TYR A 144 -4.26 10.37 1.21
N SER A 145 -3.78 10.22 -0.03
CA SER A 145 -4.55 10.59 -1.21
C SER A 145 -5.37 9.46 -1.83
N LEU A 146 -5.18 8.20 -1.43
CA LEU A 146 -5.85 7.04 -2.06
C LEU A 146 -7.39 7.11 -2.02
N TRP A 147 -7.95 7.90 -1.10
CA TRP A 147 -9.39 8.14 -0.95
C TRP A 147 -9.96 9.15 -1.95
N SER A 148 -9.09 9.87 -2.64
CA SER A 148 -9.43 10.92 -3.62
C SER A 148 -9.45 10.38 -5.05
N ALA A 149 -9.33 11.26 -6.05
CA ALA A 149 -9.11 10.89 -7.44
C ALA A 149 -7.98 9.86 -7.59
N ILE A 150 -6.89 9.98 -6.82
CA ILE A 150 -5.75 9.03 -6.85
C ILE A 150 -6.18 7.56 -6.70
N GLY A 151 -7.32 7.29 -6.06
CA GLY A 151 -7.91 5.95 -5.97
C GLY A 151 -8.54 5.40 -7.26
N LEU A 152 -8.46 6.08 -8.41
CA LEU A 152 -9.12 5.64 -9.65
C LEU A 152 -8.69 4.23 -10.10
N SER A 153 -7.42 3.86 -9.94
CA SER A 153 -6.96 2.50 -10.23
C SER A 153 -7.59 1.47 -9.29
N ILE A 154 -7.85 1.84 -8.03
CA ILE A 154 -8.62 1.00 -7.09
C ILE A 154 -10.04 0.83 -7.62
N VAL A 155 -10.71 1.93 -7.96
CA VAL A 155 -12.07 1.92 -8.54
C VAL A 155 -12.14 1.02 -9.79
N LEU A 156 -11.15 1.10 -10.69
CA LEU A 156 -11.10 0.27 -11.88
C LEU A 156 -10.86 -1.20 -11.54
N SER A 157 -10.04 -1.51 -10.53
CA SER A 157 -9.72 -2.87 -10.12
C SER A 157 -10.91 -3.61 -9.50
N ILE A 158 -11.60 -2.99 -8.54
CA ILE A 158 -12.63 -3.65 -7.71
C ILE A 158 -14.05 -3.13 -7.96
N GLY A 159 -14.22 -2.14 -8.83
CA GLY A 159 -15.51 -1.47 -9.06
C GLY A 159 -15.79 -0.35 -8.07
N PHE A 160 -16.65 0.59 -8.47
CA PHE A 160 -16.94 1.79 -7.68
C PHE A 160 -17.68 1.48 -6.38
N ASP A 161 -18.59 0.50 -6.37
CA ASP A 161 -19.36 0.18 -5.17
C ASP A 161 -18.45 -0.37 -4.06
N ASN A 162 -17.48 -1.24 -4.39
CA ASN A 162 -16.45 -1.69 -3.43
C ASN A 162 -15.52 -0.54 -2.98
N PHE A 163 -15.25 0.45 -3.85
CA PHE A 163 -14.52 1.65 -3.43
C PHE A 163 -15.33 2.52 -2.44
N VAL A 164 -16.66 2.59 -2.60
CA VAL A 164 -17.54 3.24 -1.63
C VAL A 164 -17.54 2.50 -0.29
N GLU A 165 -17.52 1.16 -0.29
CA GLU A 165 -17.37 0.37 0.94
C GLU A 165 -16.02 0.66 1.64
N LEU A 166 -14.93 0.77 0.88
CA LEU A 166 -13.62 1.17 1.42
C LEU A 166 -13.68 2.56 2.08
N LEU A 167 -14.27 3.55 1.41
CA LEU A 167 -14.47 4.90 1.95
C LEU A 167 -15.36 4.88 3.20
N SER A 168 -16.41 4.06 3.19
CA SER A 168 -17.35 3.94 4.31
C SER A 168 -16.68 3.31 5.54
N GLY A 169 -15.80 2.32 5.34
CA GLY A 169 -14.97 1.74 6.40
C GLY A 169 -14.03 2.77 7.03
N ALA A 170 -13.35 3.59 6.20
CA ALA A 170 -12.53 4.69 6.68
C ALA A 170 -13.37 5.73 7.45
N HIS A 171 -14.54 6.10 6.93
CA HIS A 171 -15.44 7.05 7.59
C HIS A 171 -15.96 6.54 8.95
N ALA A 172 -16.23 5.24 9.07
CA ALA A 172 -16.59 4.64 10.35
C ALA A 172 -15.43 4.75 11.36
N MET A 173 -14.19 4.55 10.91
CA MET A 173 -13.00 4.75 11.75
C MET A 173 -12.78 6.22 12.11
N ASP A 174 -13.05 7.17 11.20
CA ASP A 174 -13.04 8.61 11.50
C ASP A 174 -14.05 8.95 12.59
N LYS A 175 -15.26 8.37 12.50
CA LYS A 175 -16.30 8.58 13.50
C LYS A 175 -15.90 8.02 14.85
N HIS A 176 -15.33 6.81 14.89
CA HIS A 176 -14.78 6.24 16.11
C HIS A 176 -13.68 7.13 16.71
N PHE A 177 -12.70 7.53 15.91
CA PHE A 177 -11.60 8.37 16.37
C PHE A 177 -12.08 9.73 16.91
N SER A 178 -13.04 10.38 16.25
CA SER A 178 -13.50 11.72 16.60
C SER A 178 -14.50 11.78 17.75
N THR A 179 -15.15 10.67 18.11
CA THR A 179 -16.26 10.67 19.10
C THR A 179 -16.09 9.73 20.27
N THR A 180 -15.19 8.75 20.21
CA THR A 180 -14.98 7.79 21.30
C THR A 180 -14.07 8.38 22.39
N PRO A 181 -14.42 8.24 23.70
CA PRO A 181 -13.54 8.63 24.81
C PRO A 181 -12.15 8.03 24.71
N ALA A 182 -11.12 8.77 25.15
CA ALA A 182 -9.71 8.44 24.90
C ALA A 182 -9.33 7.00 25.35
N GLU A 183 -9.86 6.54 26.49
CA GLU A 183 -9.55 5.23 27.07
C GLU A 183 -10.16 4.05 26.29
N LYS A 184 -11.04 4.34 25.33
CA LYS A 184 -11.68 3.38 24.42
C LYS A 184 -11.36 3.66 22.95
N ASN A 185 -10.54 4.67 22.69
CA ASN A 185 -10.25 5.15 21.35
C ASN A 185 -9.01 4.42 20.80
N LEU A 186 -9.24 3.45 19.91
CA LEU A 186 -8.21 2.56 19.37
C LEU A 186 -7.00 3.33 18.78
N PRO A 187 -7.16 4.30 17.85
CA PRO A 187 -6.01 5.09 17.37
C PRO A 187 -5.26 5.85 18.48
N VAL A 188 -5.96 6.40 19.48
CA VAL A 188 -5.32 7.09 20.61
C VAL A 188 -4.49 6.13 21.44
N LEU A 189 -5.05 4.95 21.78
CA LEU A 189 -4.34 3.93 22.54
C LEU A 189 -3.09 3.46 21.82
N LEU A 190 -3.19 3.15 20.51
CA LEU A 190 -2.03 2.74 19.70
C LEU A 190 -0.97 3.84 19.64
N ALA A 191 -1.37 5.11 19.45
CA ALA A 191 -0.43 6.23 19.44
C ALA A 191 0.31 6.40 20.78
N LEU A 192 -0.40 6.28 21.91
CA LEU A 192 0.20 6.41 23.24
C LEU A 192 1.13 5.23 23.56
N ILE A 193 0.78 4.01 23.14
CA ILE A 193 1.64 2.83 23.25
C ILE A 193 2.91 3.00 22.39
N GLY A 194 2.78 3.50 21.16
CA GLY A 194 3.95 3.79 20.31
C GLY A 194 4.88 4.83 20.93
N ILE A 195 4.33 5.94 21.46
CA ILE A 195 5.09 6.97 22.20
C ILE A 195 5.79 6.35 23.42
N TRP A 196 5.13 5.45 24.14
CA TRP A 196 5.72 4.77 25.29
C TRP A 196 7.00 4.02 24.90
N TYR A 197 6.96 3.21 23.85
CA TYR A 197 8.14 2.47 23.40
C TYR A 197 9.20 3.37 22.77
N ASN A 198 8.79 4.32 21.93
CA ASN A 198 9.70 5.21 21.22
C ASN A 198 10.45 6.17 22.17
N ASN A 199 9.72 6.84 23.07
CA ASN A 199 10.29 7.93 23.87
C ASN A 199 10.82 7.47 25.24
N PHE A 200 10.27 6.41 25.83
CA PHE A 200 10.69 5.95 27.15
C PHE A 200 11.60 4.74 27.10
N PHE A 201 11.30 3.77 26.22
CA PHE A 201 12.19 2.62 26.02
C PHE A 201 13.28 2.89 24.97
N GLY A 202 13.15 3.94 24.16
CA GLY A 202 14.11 4.26 23.10
C GLY A 202 14.08 3.26 21.94
N ALA A 203 12.96 2.56 21.71
CA ALA A 203 12.83 1.65 20.58
C ALA A 203 12.65 2.47 19.29
N GLU A 204 13.64 2.40 18.40
CA GLU A 204 13.66 3.20 17.16
C GLU A 204 12.72 2.71 16.07
N THR A 205 12.16 1.49 16.19
CA THR A 205 11.42 0.84 15.10
C THR A 205 10.12 0.23 15.57
N GLU A 206 9.12 0.20 14.70
CA GLU A 206 7.88 -0.57 14.86
C GLU A 206 7.70 -1.50 13.66
N ALA A 207 7.38 -2.76 13.93
CA ALA A 207 7.13 -3.77 12.89
C ALA A 207 5.63 -3.97 12.66
N ILE A 208 5.19 -3.93 11.41
CA ILE A 208 3.81 -4.22 10.99
C ILE A 208 3.78 -5.58 10.29
N LEU A 209 3.12 -6.56 10.90
CA LEU A 209 3.25 -7.99 10.55
C LEU A 209 1.87 -8.59 10.24
N PRO A 210 1.29 -8.30 9.06
CA PRO A 210 -0.02 -8.84 8.68
C PRO A 210 0.10 -10.33 8.33
N TYR A 211 -0.65 -11.19 9.00
CA TYR A 211 -0.78 -12.61 8.68
C TYR A 211 -1.80 -12.79 7.56
N ASP A 212 -1.52 -12.16 6.42
CA ASP A 212 -2.31 -12.20 5.21
C ASP A 212 -1.42 -11.83 4.01
N GLN A 213 -1.44 -12.67 2.96
CA GLN A 213 -0.57 -12.48 1.79
C GLN A 213 -1.07 -11.35 0.87
N TYR A 214 -2.37 -11.04 0.85
CA TYR A 214 -2.89 -9.90 0.09
C TYR A 214 -2.38 -8.57 0.66
N MET A 215 -2.13 -8.52 1.97
CA MET A 215 -1.58 -7.35 2.67
C MET A 215 -0.05 -7.18 2.55
N HIS A 216 0.64 -7.84 1.61
CA HIS A 216 2.11 -7.79 1.49
C HIS A 216 2.70 -6.39 1.28
N ARG A 217 1.92 -5.43 0.77
CA ARG A 217 2.35 -4.02 0.59
C ARG A 217 1.93 -3.10 1.74
N PHE A 218 1.26 -3.62 2.77
CA PHE A 218 0.67 -2.81 3.84
C PHE A 218 1.73 -2.10 4.70
N ALA A 219 2.78 -2.81 5.10
CA ALA A 219 3.90 -2.21 5.83
C ALA A 219 4.58 -1.10 4.99
N ALA A 220 4.84 -1.36 3.71
CA ALA A 220 5.44 -0.39 2.79
C ALA A 220 4.58 0.87 2.58
N TYR A 221 3.26 0.75 2.59
CA TYR A 221 2.38 1.91 2.56
C TYR A 221 2.55 2.81 3.81
N PHE A 222 2.61 2.20 5.00
CA PHE A 222 2.78 2.95 6.25
C PHE A 222 4.21 3.45 6.49
N GLN A 223 5.21 2.94 5.76
CA GLN A 223 6.52 3.61 5.71
C GLN A 223 6.37 5.06 5.28
N GLN A 224 5.67 5.33 4.17
CA GLN A 224 5.40 6.71 3.78
C GLN A 224 4.37 7.36 4.73
N GLY A 225 3.28 6.67 5.05
CA GLY A 225 2.19 7.20 5.87
C GLY A 225 2.63 7.70 7.25
N ASN A 226 3.59 7.02 7.89
CA ASN A 226 4.09 7.37 9.22
C ASN A 226 5.42 8.14 9.14
N MET A 227 6.45 7.58 8.48
CA MET A 227 7.81 8.14 8.55
C MET A 227 7.91 9.49 7.83
N GLU A 228 7.23 9.68 6.69
CA GLU A 228 7.21 10.99 6.01
C GLU A 228 6.33 12.03 6.74
N SER A 229 5.38 11.56 7.57
CA SER A 229 4.56 12.41 8.43
C SER A 229 5.34 12.90 9.65
N ASN A 230 5.96 11.97 10.38
CA ASN A 230 6.43 12.17 11.74
C ASN A 230 7.97 12.14 11.88
N GLY A 231 8.71 11.75 10.84
CA GLY A 231 10.17 11.85 10.77
C GLY A 231 10.60 13.31 10.63
N LYS A 232 10.46 14.07 11.72
CA LYS A 232 10.66 15.51 11.81
C LYS A 232 11.51 15.82 13.03
N TYR A 233 12.22 16.94 12.98
CA TYR A 233 13.10 17.38 14.07
C TYR A 233 12.82 18.81 14.54
N VAL A 234 11.80 19.46 14.00
CA VAL A 234 11.37 20.82 14.37
C VAL A 234 9.92 20.74 14.84
N ASP A 235 9.64 21.32 16.01
CA ASP A 235 8.29 21.37 16.59
C ASP A 235 7.39 22.39 15.87
N ARG A 236 6.13 22.49 16.32
CA ARG A 236 5.15 23.43 15.75
C ARG A 236 5.48 24.90 16.01
N ASN A 237 6.38 25.19 16.94
CA ASN A 237 6.83 26.55 17.26
C ASN A 237 8.07 26.96 16.47
N GLY A 238 8.64 26.05 15.66
CA GLY A 238 9.85 26.30 14.88
C GLY A 238 11.16 25.99 15.63
N ASN A 239 11.10 25.32 16.78
CA ASN A 239 12.28 24.95 17.57
C ASN A 239 12.73 23.53 17.27
N VAL A 240 14.05 23.31 17.28
CA VAL A 240 14.62 21.95 17.21
C VAL A 240 14.22 21.16 18.46
N VAL A 241 13.76 19.93 18.27
CA VAL A 241 13.38 19.03 19.36
C VAL A 241 14.61 18.34 19.97
N ASP A 242 14.56 18.06 21.27
CA ASP A 242 15.56 17.30 22.04
C ASP A 242 15.04 15.92 22.47
N TYR A 243 13.98 15.44 21.82
CA TYR A 243 13.31 14.16 22.06
C TYR A 243 13.09 13.39 20.75
N GLN A 244 12.82 12.07 20.86
CA GLN A 244 12.53 11.21 19.70
C GLN A 244 11.16 11.51 19.08
N THR A 245 11.06 11.39 17.75
CA THR A 245 9.83 11.66 16.98
C THR A 245 9.30 10.39 16.29
N GLY A 246 9.03 10.41 14.98
CA GLY A 246 8.49 9.25 14.27
C GLY A 246 9.48 8.07 14.23
N PRO A 247 9.02 6.84 14.53
CA PRO A 247 9.87 5.65 14.46
C PRO A 247 10.06 5.17 13.02
N ILE A 248 11.00 4.24 12.83
CA ILE A 248 11.19 3.52 11.58
C ILE A 248 10.12 2.42 11.46
N ILE A 249 9.30 2.49 10.42
CA ILE A 249 8.30 1.47 10.13
C ILE A 249 8.86 0.42 9.15
N TRP A 250 8.61 -0.85 9.44
CA TRP A 250 9.02 -1.95 8.56
C TRP A 250 8.16 -3.20 8.77
N GLY A 251 8.32 -4.21 7.94
CA GLY A 251 7.65 -5.49 8.11
C GLY A 251 7.39 -6.23 6.80
N GLU A 252 7.04 -7.50 6.94
CA GLU A 252 6.64 -8.42 5.86
C GLU A 252 5.49 -9.30 6.39
N PRO A 253 4.63 -9.83 5.52
CA PRO A 253 3.49 -10.61 5.96
C PRO A 253 3.93 -11.91 6.64
N GLY A 254 3.15 -12.34 7.63
CA GLY A 254 3.24 -13.67 8.21
C GLY A 254 2.79 -14.73 7.19
N THR A 255 3.44 -15.88 7.06
CA THR A 255 4.57 -16.38 7.86
C THR A 255 5.94 -16.06 7.23
N ASN A 256 5.99 -15.29 6.13
CA ASN A 256 7.24 -15.00 5.43
C ASN A 256 8.22 -14.24 6.32
N GLY A 257 7.76 -13.16 6.98
CA GLY A 257 8.58 -12.41 7.95
C GLY A 257 9.08 -13.28 9.11
N GLN A 258 8.24 -14.24 9.55
CA GLN A 258 8.59 -15.20 10.60
C GLN A 258 9.83 -16.02 10.25
N HIS A 259 9.97 -16.38 8.97
CA HIS A 259 11.09 -17.17 8.46
C HIS A 259 12.22 -16.32 7.87
N ALA A 260 12.18 -14.99 8.06
CA ALA A 260 13.21 -14.07 7.59
C ALA A 260 13.95 -13.39 8.77
N PHE A 261 13.24 -12.69 9.65
CA PHE A 261 13.86 -11.78 10.62
C PHE A 261 13.39 -11.95 12.07
N TYR A 262 12.44 -12.84 12.36
CA TYR A 262 11.94 -13.01 13.74
C TYR A 262 13.00 -13.53 14.70
N GLN A 263 14.07 -14.17 14.20
CA GLN A 263 15.25 -14.50 15.00
C GLN A 263 15.83 -13.28 15.72
N LEU A 264 15.91 -12.13 15.03
CA LEU A 264 16.37 -10.88 15.64
C LEU A 264 15.35 -10.33 16.64
N ILE A 265 14.06 -10.47 16.36
CA ILE A 265 13.00 -9.98 17.26
C ILE A 265 12.99 -10.79 18.57
N HIS A 266 13.16 -12.12 18.49
CA HIS A 266 13.13 -13.01 19.66
C HIS A 266 14.43 -12.99 20.48
N GLN A 267 15.60 -12.94 19.84
CA GLN A 267 16.89 -13.14 20.52
C GLN A 267 17.94 -12.08 20.20
N GLY A 268 17.57 -11.02 19.48
CA GLY A 268 18.45 -9.89 19.23
C GLY A 268 18.58 -8.98 20.44
N THR A 269 19.36 -7.91 20.26
CA THR A 269 19.63 -6.90 21.29
C THR A 269 18.83 -5.61 21.09
N LYS A 270 17.83 -5.64 20.20
CA LYS A 270 16.97 -4.48 19.87
C LYS A 270 15.54 -4.83 20.21
N MET A 271 14.87 -3.97 20.97
CA MET A 271 13.44 -4.12 21.19
C MET A 271 12.68 -3.62 19.97
N VAL A 272 11.72 -4.42 19.51
CA VAL A 272 10.88 -4.12 18.34
C VAL A 272 9.42 -4.37 18.72
N PRO A 273 8.64 -3.32 19.07
CA PRO A 273 7.19 -3.42 19.15
C PRO A 273 6.59 -3.86 17.81
N CYS A 274 5.63 -4.77 17.86
CA CYS A 274 5.08 -5.42 16.67
C CYS A 274 3.55 -5.39 16.66
N ASP A 275 2.96 -4.91 15.58
CA ASP A 275 1.52 -5.00 15.30
C ASP A 275 1.23 -6.25 14.46
N PHE A 276 0.60 -7.25 15.10
CA PHE A 276 0.13 -8.47 14.46
C PHE A 276 -1.32 -8.29 14.02
N ILE A 277 -1.60 -8.48 12.73
CA ILE A 277 -2.94 -8.31 12.14
C ILE A 277 -3.35 -9.60 11.43
N ALA A 278 -4.56 -10.13 11.65
CA ALA A 278 -5.06 -11.31 10.94
C ALA A 278 -6.58 -11.28 10.74
N PRO A 279 -7.09 -11.71 9.57
CA PRO A 279 -8.51 -11.97 9.39
C PRO A 279 -8.88 -13.36 9.94
N ALA A 280 -10.02 -13.46 10.62
CA ALA A 280 -10.54 -14.75 11.09
C ALA A 280 -10.96 -15.68 9.93
N ILE A 281 -11.36 -15.10 8.80
CA ILE A 281 -11.86 -15.80 7.61
C ILE A 281 -10.94 -15.51 6.44
N THR A 282 -10.55 -16.55 5.70
CA THR A 282 -9.82 -16.40 4.44
C THR A 282 -10.76 -16.33 3.25
N HIS A 283 -10.36 -15.56 2.24
CA HIS A 283 -11.01 -15.56 0.93
C HIS A 283 -10.72 -16.83 0.10
N ASN A 284 -9.69 -17.61 0.48
CA ASN A 284 -9.27 -18.82 -0.23
C ASN A 284 -9.20 -20.01 0.75
N PRO A 285 -10.35 -20.57 1.17
CA PRO A 285 -10.35 -21.69 2.10
C PRO A 285 -9.75 -22.94 1.44
N LEU A 286 -8.61 -23.38 1.96
CA LEU A 286 -7.89 -24.57 1.50
C LEU A 286 -7.49 -25.43 2.70
N PHE A 287 -8.13 -26.59 2.86
CA PHE A 287 -7.86 -27.56 3.91
C PHE A 287 -7.64 -26.89 5.29
N ASP A 288 -6.50 -27.11 5.93
CA ASP A 288 -6.13 -26.56 7.24
C ASP A 288 -5.17 -25.36 7.15
N HIS A 289 -4.98 -24.77 5.95
CA HIS A 289 -4.02 -23.68 5.75
C HIS A 289 -4.30 -22.48 6.64
N HIS A 290 -5.57 -22.02 6.71
CA HIS A 290 -5.90 -20.83 7.50
C HIS A 290 -5.78 -21.09 9.01
N GLN A 291 -6.11 -22.31 9.46
CA GLN A 291 -5.92 -22.71 10.85
C GLN A 291 -4.43 -22.75 11.22
N LYS A 292 -3.57 -23.26 10.33
CA LYS A 292 -2.10 -23.22 10.49
C LYS A 292 -1.55 -21.80 10.47
N LEU A 293 -2.07 -20.92 9.61
CA LEU A 293 -1.69 -19.51 9.58
C LEU A 293 -2.02 -18.83 10.91
N LEU A 294 -3.25 -19.00 11.40
CA LEU A 294 -3.69 -18.42 12.67
C LEU A 294 -2.99 -19.04 13.88
N SER A 295 -2.65 -20.34 13.85
CA SER A 295 -1.88 -20.94 14.94
C SER A 295 -0.49 -20.30 15.08
N LYS A 296 0.14 -19.93 13.96
CA LYS A 296 1.39 -19.14 13.96
C LYS A 296 1.18 -17.70 14.42
N PHE A 297 0.10 -17.06 14.03
CA PHE A 297 -0.26 -15.71 14.50
C PHE A 297 -0.35 -15.66 16.03
N PHE A 298 -1.08 -16.60 16.64
CA PHE A 298 -1.22 -16.68 18.10
C PHE A 298 0.08 -17.09 18.79
N ALA A 299 0.75 -18.14 18.30
CA ALA A 299 1.96 -18.66 18.94
C ALA A 299 3.13 -17.65 18.93
N GLN A 300 3.24 -16.79 17.92
CA GLN A 300 4.33 -15.81 17.85
C GLN A 300 4.18 -14.70 18.89
N THR A 301 2.96 -14.18 19.10
CA THR A 301 2.74 -13.15 20.11
C THR A 301 2.89 -13.71 21.52
N GLU A 302 2.44 -14.96 21.76
CA GLU A 302 2.69 -15.69 23.01
C GLU A 302 4.19 -15.87 23.28
N ALA A 303 4.94 -16.36 22.29
CA ALA A 303 6.39 -16.56 22.42
C ALA A 303 7.15 -15.24 22.68
N LEU A 304 6.75 -14.15 22.02
CA LEU A 304 7.35 -12.82 22.23
C LEU A 304 7.07 -12.27 23.63
N ALA A 305 5.87 -12.51 24.16
CA ALA A 305 5.48 -12.01 25.47
C ALA A 305 6.14 -12.77 26.63
N PHE A 306 6.25 -14.10 26.53
CA PHE A 306 6.63 -14.94 27.65
C PHE A 306 8.02 -15.58 27.53
N GLY A 307 8.56 -15.64 26.31
CA GLY A 307 9.84 -16.31 26.05
C GLY A 307 9.85 -17.77 26.49
N LYS A 308 11.05 -18.26 26.83
CA LYS A 308 11.26 -19.60 27.35
C LYS A 308 12.43 -19.58 28.33
N SER A 309 12.19 -19.99 29.58
CA SER A 309 13.21 -19.92 30.62
C SER A 309 14.29 -20.99 30.45
N ARG A 310 15.42 -20.76 31.12
CA ARG A 310 16.53 -21.71 31.17
C ARG A 310 16.08 -23.08 31.69
N GLU A 311 15.27 -23.12 32.75
CA GLU A 311 14.79 -24.36 33.37
C GLU A 311 13.98 -25.21 32.39
N VAL A 312 13.12 -24.57 31.60
CA VAL A 312 12.34 -25.26 30.55
C VAL A 312 13.27 -25.82 29.48
N VAL A 313 14.26 -25.05 29.04
CA VAL A 313 15.26 -25.51 28.06
C VAL A 313 16.07 -26.70 28.60
N GLU A 314 16.58 -26.61 29.82
CA GLU A 314 17.33 -27.71 30.44
C GLU A 314 16.47 -28.96 30.61
N GLN A 315 15.17 -28.82 30.93
CA GLN A 315 14.27 -29.96 31.03
C GLN A 315 14.10 -30.66 29.67
N GLU A 316 13.95 -29.92 28.58
CA GLU A 316 13.86 -30.51 27.25
C GLU A 316 15.15 -31.21 26.80
N TYR A 317 16.32 -30.71 27.22
CA TYR A 317 17.58 -31.43 27.02
C TYR A 317 17.58 -32.77 27.77
N ARG A 318 17.14 -32.78 29.04
CA ARG A 318 17.03 -34.02 29.85
C ARG A 318 16.05 -35.02 29.23
N ASP A 319 14.90 -34.55 28.75
CA ASP A 319 13.89 -35.40 28.11
C ASP A 319 14.39 -36.07 26.82
N GLN A 320 15.39 -35.45 26.16
CA GLN A 320 16.10 -36.00 25.00
C GLN A 320 17.33 -36.84 25.37
N GLY A 321 17.61 -37.06 26.66
CA GLY A 321 18.79 -37.76 27.16
C GLY A 321 20.11 -37.01 26.95
N LYS A 322 20.07 -35.69 26.79
CA LYS A 322 21.25 -34.81 26.65
C LYS A 322 21.61 -34.17 27.99
N ASP A 323 22.90 -33.88 28.20
CA ASP A 323 23.37 -33.13 29.36
C ASP A 323 23.10 -31.62 29.13
N PRO A 324 22.31 -30.94 29.98
CA PRO A 324 22.06 -29.51 29.86
C PRO A 324 23.31 -28.62 30.09
N ALA A 325 24.41 -29.19 30.60
CA ALA A 325 25.67 -28.47 30.83
C ALA A 325 26.60 -28.44 29.59
N THR A 326 26.29 -29.20 28.53
CA THR A 326 27.06 -29.27 27.27
C THR A 326 26.29 -28.68 26.10
#